data_AF-A0A6B3N616-F1
#
_entry.id   AF-A0A6B3N616-F1
#
_cell.length_a   1.000
_cell.length_b   1.000
_cell.length_c   1.000
_cell.angle_alpha   90.00
_cell.angle_beta   90.00
_cell.angle_gamma   90.00
#
_symmetry.space_group_name_H-M   'P 1'
#
loop_
_entity.id
_entity.type
_entity.pdbx_description
1 polymer ?
#
loop_
_entity_poly.entity_id
_entity_poly.type
_entity_poly.pdbx_seq_one_letter_code
_entity_poly.pdbx_strand_id
1 'polypeptide(L)'
;MYRKVDSAPSQPEDFELPFEGKLSQNNRWVIMANLVPWSEFEEEYAKNFAVEMGAPALPFRIALGALIIKEKLGISDRETVEQIKENPYLQYLIGRSTYSNEAPFDPSLLVKFRERITANLVNRVNEKMVGEVLKKNENESSNDNSGKEREEKNRGQLLSDATAAPGDIRYPNDLGLLNQARVASEKIIDNLYETVREKVNKKPKTYRNLAQKDYLKVAKQRRPRKKERRKAIKKQLQYIKRNLSHIEQLIQAGARLEPLSNREYKSLLVIAEVYRQQQWMYDNKTQRIDSRIVNLSQPHIRPIVRGKAGTPVEFGAKLSVSCIDGYVFLDRISWDNFNESGDLKNQIEAFKYRTGVYPESVHVDKIYRTRSNRAFCKERGIRISGPPLGRPKANISAEKKKQAKEDEIIRNGIEGKFGVSKRRFSLNRVMAKLPHTSQTAIAITFLVMNLSALLRQFFCIFSCFKPNNTFLGNKLLLNVIIMGLVTNKHSSLLQA
;
A
#
# COMPACT_ATOMS: atom_id res chain seq x y z
N MET A 1 16.05 18.70 -12.88
CA MET A 1 17.37 18.86 -12.24
C MET A 1 17.29 18.32 -10.81
N TYR A 2 18.07 17.30 -10.48
CA TYR A 2 18.24 16.88 -9.08
C TYR A 2 19.46 17.59 -8.50
N ARG A 3 19.28 18.41 -7.47
CA ARG A 3 20.40 19.02 -6.75
C ARG A 3 20.60 18.21 -5.48
N LYS A 4 21.66 17.42 -5.43
CA LYS A 4 22.05 16.71 -4.21
C LYS A 4 22.34 17.76 -3.15
N VAL A 5 21.55 17.77 -2.08
CA VAL A 5 21.88 18.57 -0.90
C VAL A 5 22.74 17.67 -0.04
N ASP A 6 24.05 17.88 -0.05
CA ASP A 6 25.01 17.19 0.83
C ASP A 6 24.91 17.75 2.27
N SER A 7 23.69 17.84 2.82
CA SER A 7 23.52 18.13 4.24
C SER A 7 23.54 16.82 5.01
N ALA A 8 24.54 16.66 5.88
CA ALA A 8 24.49 15.63 6.91
C ALA A 8 23.18 15.81 7.72
N PRO A 9 22.57 14.72 8.21
CA PRO A 9 21.42 14.84 9.10
C PRO A 9 21.81 15.73 10.29
N SER A 10 21.13 16.87 10.46
CA SER A 10 21.35 17.74 11.61
C SER A 10 20.90 17.02 12.89
N GLN A 11 21.64 17.21 13.98
CA GLN A 11 21.17 16.71 15.27
C GLN A 11 19.95 17.52 15.72
N PRO A 12 19.02 16.93 16.50
CA PRO A 12 17.87 17.65 17.02
C PRO A 12 18.24 18.90 17.83
N GLU A 13 19.40 18.88 18.49
CA GLU A 13 19.95 19.99 19.28
C GLU A 13 20.38 21.18 18.43
N ASP A 14 20.71 20.93 17.18
CA ASP A 14 21.23 21.92 16.22
C ASP A 14 20.09 22.50 15.36
N PHE A 15 18.84 22.11 15.61
CA PHE A 15 17.70 22.64 14.89
C PHE A 15 17.38 24.08 15.35
N GLU A 16 17.59 25.05 14.47
CA GLU A 16 17.44 26.47 14.84
C GLU A 16 15.96 26.87 14.92
N LEU A 17 15.56 27.34 16.11
CA LEU A 17 14.25 27.94 16.38
C LEU A 17 14.38 29.47 16.45
N PRO A 18 13.35 30.23 16.05
CA PRO A 18 13.35 31.70 16.16
C PRO A 18 13.27 32.22 17.61
N PHE A 19 13.23 31.32 18.60
CA PHE A 19 13.22 31.60 20.04
C PHE A 19 14.15 30.61 20.75
N GLU A 20 14.63 30.94 21.94
CA GLU A 20 15.51 30.06 22.72
C GLU A 20 14.82 28.70 23.00
N GLY A 21 15.41 27.62 22.49
CA GLY A 21 14.91 26.26 22.70
C GLY A 21 15.57 25.23 21.78
N LYS A 22 15.56 23.96 22.18
CA LYS A 22 16.04 22.82 21.39
C LYS A 22 14.93 21.78 21.21
N LEU A 23 14.98 21.01 20.12
CA LEU A 23 14.04 19.91 19.94
C LEU A 23 14.34 18.79 20.93
N SER A 24 13.29 18.22 21.53
CA SER A 24 13.46 17.07 22.42
C SER A 24 13.81 15.81 21.61
N GLN A 25 14.95 15.18 21.90
CA GLN A 25 15.35 13.89 21.30
C GLN A 25 14.32 12.78 21.53
N ASN A 26 13.59 12.85 22.65
CA ASN A 26 12.57 11.87 23.02
C ASN A 26 11.23 12.08 22.29
N ASN A 27 11.14 13.10 21.43
CA ASN A 27 9.93 13.33 20.64
C ASN A 27 9.76 12.21 19.60
N ARG A 28 8.51 11.75 19.46
CA ARG A 28 8.14 10.68 18.51
C ARG A 28 8.65 10.91 17.08
N TRP A 29 8.66 12.14 16.59
CA TRP A 29 9.05 12.45 15.21
C TRP A 29 10.57 12.49 15.05
N VAL A 30 11.30 12.90 16.07
CA VAL A 30 12.77 12.84 16.10
C VAL A 30 13.22 11.39 16.09
N ILE A 31 12.63 10.55 16.94
CA ILE A 31 12.93 9.10 16.97
C ILE A 31 12.61 8.48 15.61
N MET A 32 11.45 8.77 15.01
CA MET A 32 11.11 8.29 13.67
C MET A 32 12.10 8.77 12.60
N ALA A 33 12.62 9.99 12.70
CA ALA A 33 13.63 10.50 11.78
C ALA A 33 14.91 9.66 11.85
N ASN A 34 15.32 9.25 13.04
CA ASN A 34 16.54 8.48 13.25
C ASN A 34 16.42 6.99 12.87
N LEU A 35 15.19 6.47 12.78
CA LEU A 35 14.94 5.07 12.40
C LEU A 35 14.97 4.83 10.89
N VAL A 36 14.70 5.85 10.07
CA VAL A 36 14.59 5.68 8.61
C VAL A 36 15.97 5.89 7.96
N PRO A 37 16.45 4.94 7.12
CA PRO A 37 17.76 5.03 6.47
C PRO A 37 17.74 5.97 5.25
N TRP A 38 17.60 7.28 5.48
CA TRP A 38 17.38 8.27 4.40
C TRP A 38 18.47 8.27 3.32
N SER A 39 19.75 8.26 3.73
CA SER A 39 20.89 8.44 2.81
C SER A 39 21.09 7.26 1.85
N GLU A 40 20.73 6.05 2.26
CA GLU A 40 20.91 4.83 1.45
C GLU A 40 20.03 4.81 0.20
N PHE A 41 18.87 5.47 0.26
CA PHE A 41 17.88 5.47 -0.82
C PHE A 41 17.81 6.80 -1.59
N GLU A 42 18.62 7.80 -1.22
CA GLU A 42 18.68 9.11 -1.86
C GLU A 42 19.13 9.00 -3.33
N GLU A 43 20.17 8.22 -3.60
CA GLU A 43 20.72 8.06 -4.96
C GLU A 43 19.73 7.36 -5.90
N GLU A 44 19.03 6.35 -5.40
CA GLU A 44 18.02 5.68 -6.20
C GLU A 44 16.82 6.59 -6.48
N TYR A 45 16.40 7.39 -5.51
CA TYR A 45 15.36 8.39 -5.72
C TYR A 45 15.79 9.43 -6.75
N ALA A 46 17.05 9.88 -6.71
CA ALA A 46 17.63 10.85 -7.64
C ALA A 46 17.60 10.38 -9.10
N LYS A 47 17.73 9.07 -9.37
CA LYS A 47 17.65 8.49 -10.73
C LYS A 47 16.32 8.75 -11.44
N ASN A 48 15.27 9.11 -10.71
CA ASN A 48 13.96 9.45 -11.31
C ASN A 48 13.91 10.84 -11.96
N PHE A 49 15.00 11.61 -11.90
CA PHE A 49 15.03 13.00 -12.34
C PHE A 49 16.08 13.22 -13.42
N ALA A 50 15.75 14.05 -14.41
CA ALA A 50 16.72 14.54 -15.37
C ALA A 50 17.76 15.43 -14.65
N VAL A 51 19.03 15.24 -14.99
CA VAL A 51 20.16 15.95 -14.40
C VAL A 51 20.10 17.44 -14.77
N GLU A 52 19.87 17.77 -16.04
CA GLU A 52 20.10 19.13 -16.55
C GLU A 52 18.81 19.97 -16.72
N MET A 53 17.64 19.34 -16.86
CA MET A 53 16.41 20.04 -17.26
C MET A 53 15.30 19.98 -16.20
N GLY A 54 14.53 21.08 -16.09
CA GLY A 54 13.34 21.20 -15.24
C GLY A 54 13.58 21.75 -13.84
N ALA A 55 12.49 22.03 -13.12
CA ALA A 55 12.51 22.57 -11.76
C ALA A 55 13.34 21.70 -10.79
N PRO A 56 14.00 22.32 -9.78
CA PRO A 56 14.75 21.58 -8.77
C PRO A 56 13.88 20.54 -8.08
N ALA A 57 14.34 19.29 -8.06
CA ALA A 57 13.69 18.22 -7.34
C ALA A 57 13.92 18.38 -5.83
N LEU A 58 12.92 17.98 -5.05
CA LEU A 58 13.03 17.94 -3.59
C LEU A 58 13.75 16.65 -3.14
N PRO A 59 14.53 16.68 -2.05
CA PRO A 59 15.23 15.51 -1.51
C PRO A 59 14.30 14.34 -1.16
N PHE A 60 14.84 13.12 -1.15
CA PHE A 60 14.07 11.92 -0.79
C PHE A 60 13.47 12.02 0.61
N ARG A 61 14.24 12.56 1.57
CA ARG A 61 13.78 12.74 2.95
C ARG A 61 12.53 13.63 3.05
N ILE A 62 12.43 14.68 2.22
CA ILE A 62 11.21 15.50 2.15
C ILE A 62 10.05 14.69 1.57
N ALA A 63 10.29 14.03 0.44
CA ALA A 63 9.24 13.32 -0.28
C ALA A 63 8.66 12.13 0.53
N LEU A 64 9.50 11.25 1.06
CA LEU A 64 9.07 10.12 1.88
C LEU A 64 8.60 10.59 3.27
N GLY A 65 9.28 11.55 3.89
CA GLY A 65 8.89 12.11 5.19
C GLY A 65 7.47 12.69 5.17
N ALA A 66 7.11 13.45 4.14
CA ALA A 66 5.76 13.97 3.96
C ALA A 66 4.71 12.85 3.84
N LEU A 67 5.02 11.77 3.12
CA LEU A 67 4.13 10.62 2.97
C LEU A 67 3.95 9.84 4.29
N ILE A 68 5.01 9.71 5.09
CA ILE A 68 4.97 9.14 6.44
C ILE A 68 4.07 9.98 7.36
N ILE A 69 4.25 11.31 7.37
CA ILE A 69 3.45 12.24 8.19
C ILE A 69 1.98 12.11 7.84
N LYS A 70 1.66 12.19 6.54
CA LYS A 70 0.29 12.07 6.05
C LYS A 70 -0.38 10.79 6.55
N GLU A 71 0.26 9.64 6.34
CA GLU A 71 -0.30 8.34 6.72
C GLU A 71 -0.39 8.20 8.25
N LYS A 72 0.60 8.71 8.99
CA LYS A 72 0.64 8.63 10.45
C LYS A 72 -0.45 9.47 11.12
N LEU A 73 -0.74 10.65 10.57
CA LEU A 73 -1.78 11.56 11.08
C LEU A 73 -3.16 11.28 10.50
N GLY A 74 -3.25 10.62 9.34
CA GLY A 74 -4.52 10.32 8.67
C GLY A 74 -5.18 11.55 8.04
N ILE A 75 -4.38 12.50 7.56
CA ILE A 75 -4.81 13.83 7.10
C ILE A 75 -4.74 13.98 5.57
N SER A 76 -5.32 15.07 5.06
CA SER A 76 -5.31 15.39 3.63
C SER A 76 -3.94 15.87 3.14
N ASP A 77 -3.73 15.88 1.82
CA ASP A 77 -2.48 16.37 1.22
C ASP A 77 -2.23 17.85 1.55
N ARG A 78 -3.28 18.68 1.58
CA ARG A 78 -3.19 20.11 1.94
C ARG A 78 -2.88 20.29 3.44
N GLU A 79 -3.62 19.58 4.27
CA GLU A 79 -3.42 19.61 5.73
C GLU A 79 -2.01 19.13 6.11
N THR A 80 -1.45 18.17 5.38
CA THR A 80 -0.07 17.71 5.61
C THR A 80 0.94 18.84 5.45
N VAL A 81 0.75 19.72 4.47
CA VAL A 81 1.65 20.85 4.22
C VAL A 81 1.53 21.90 5.33
N GLU A 82 0.31 22.26 5.75
CA GLU A 82 0.10 23.19 6.87
C GLU A 82 0.65 22.62 8.19
N GLN A 83 0.41 21.35 8.49
CA GLN A 83 0.96 20.71 9.68
C GLN A 83 2.50 20.74 9.69
N ILE A 84 3.15 20.50 8.55
CA ILE A 84 4.61 20.60 8.45
C ILE A 84 5.08 22.04 8.67
N LYS A 85 4.42 23.02 8.05
CA LYS A 85 4.73 24.44 8.20
C LYS A 85 4.63 24.88 9.67
N GLU A 86 3.59 24.47 10.39
CA GLU A 86 3.32 24.89 11.77
C GLU A 86 4.18 24.17 12.82
N ASN A 87 4.72 22.99 12.51
CA ASN A 87 5.32 22.11 13.52
C ASN A 87 6.82 21.86 13.29
N PRO A 88 7.73 22.35 14.17
CA PRO A 88 9.17 22.19 13.99
C PRO A 88 9.63 20.73 14.03
N TYR A 89 8.96 19.86 14.79
CA TYR A 89 9.29 18.42 14.80
C TYR A 89 8.99 17.73 13.47
N LEU A 90 7.96 18.20 12.75
CA LEU A 90 7.65 17.71 11.41
C LEU A 90 8.64 18.23 10.36
N GLN A 91 9.07 19.49 10.50
CA GLN A 91 10.15 20.06 9.68
C GLN A 91 11.46 19.30 9.87
N TYR A 92 11.79 18.91 11.11
CA TYR A 92 12.94 18.07 11.40
C TYR A 92 12.84 16.68 10.76
N LEU A 93 11.66 16.03 10.83
CA LEU A 93 11.45 14.72 10.20
C LEU A 93 11.76 14.78 8.69
N ILE A 94 11.27 15.80 8.00
CA ILE A 94 11.52 15.99 6.56
C ILE A 94 12.94 16.49 6.24
N GLY A 95 13.77 16.76 7.24
CA GLY A 95 15.19 17.06 7.08
C GLY A 95 15.56 18.54 6.99
N ARG A 96 14.71 19.44 7.49
CA ARG A 96 15.11 20.83 7.70
C ARG A 96 16.03 20.94 8.93
N SER A 97 16.97 21.87 8.87
CA SER A 97 17.84 22.25 9.99
C SER A 97 17.34 23.49 10.74
N THR A 98 16.44 24.26 10.15
CA THR A 98 15.91 25.49 10.74
C THR A 98 14.40 25.53 10.59
N TYR A 99 13.73 26.16 11.55
CA TYR A 99 12.30 26.42 11.44
C TYR A 99 12.01 27.50 10.41
N SER A 100 11.05 27.24 9.54
CA SER A 100 10.50 28.27 8.65
C SER A 100 8.98 28.18 8.63
N ASN A 101 8.31 29.33 8.73
CA ASN A 101 6.85 29.44 8.67
C ASN A 101 6.32 29.48 7.23
N GLU A 102 7.09 28.98 6.27
CA GLU A 102 6.69 28.89 4.87
C GLU A 102 6.33 27.45 4.51
N ALA A 103 5.42 27.29 3.55
CA ALA A 103 5.06 25.98 3.05
C ALA A 103 6.30 25.27 2.46
N PRO A 104 6.62 24.04 2.89
CA PRO A 104 7.81 23.34 2.41
C PRO A 104 7.74 22.99 0.92
N PHE A 105 6.52 22.84 0.37
CA PHE A 105 6.24 22.54 -1.02
C PHE A 105 4.73 22.67 -1.31
N ASP A 106 4.34 22.74 -2.59
CA ASP A 106 2.94 22.75 -2.99
C ASP A 106 2.24 21.39 -2.71
N PRO A 107 1.02 21.36 -2.15
CA PRO A 107 0.32 20.10 -1.82
C PRO A 107 0.15 19.12 -2.99
N SER A 108 0.13 19.59 -4.25
CA SER A 108 0.03 18.72 -5.42
C SER A 108 1.28 17.82 -5.60
N LEU A 109 2.42 18.21 -5.02
CA LEU A 109 3.65 17.42 -5.09
C LEU A 109 3.55 16.09 -4.33
N LEU A 110 2.68 15.95 -3.33
CA LEU A 110 2.42 14.65 -2.68
C LEU A 110 1.90 13.60 -3.68
N VAL A 111 1.18 14.01 -4.72
CA VAL A 111 0.78 13.10 -5.81
C VAL A 111 2.03 12.65 -6.57
N LYS A 112 2.92 13.58 -6.92
CA LYS A 112 4.18 13.29 -7.60
C LYS A 112 5.13 12.44 -6.75
N PHE A 113 5.15 12.62 -5.44
CA PHE A 113 5.94 11.77 -4.54
C PHE A 113 5.45 10.32 -4.58
N ARG A 114 4.13 10.08 -4.61
CA ARG A 114 3.60 8.71 -4.76
C ARG A 114 3.84 8.10 -6.13
N GLU A 115 3.91 8.93 -7.17
CA GLU A 115 4.26 8.47 -8.52
C GLU A 115 5.73 8.05 -8.60
N ARG A 116 6.64 8.79 -7.96
CA ARG A 116 8.10 8.59 -8.02
C ARG A 116 8.61 7.56 -7.01
N ILE A 117 8.10 7.59 -5.79
CA ILE A 117 8.45 6.62 -4.74
C ILE A 117 7.62 5.37 -4.98
N THR A 118 8.22 4.35 -5.58
CA THR A 118 7.52 3.10 -5.90
C THR A 118 7.27 2.26 -4.66
N ALA A 119 6.26 1.39 -4.70
CA ALA A 119 6.01 0.42 -3.62
C ALA A 119 7.23 -0.46 -3.32
N ASN A 120 8.04 -0.81 -4.34
CA ASN A 120 9.28 -1.56 -4.15
C ASN A 120 10.31 -0.77 -3.33
N LEU A 121 10.52 0.51 -3.65
CA LEU A 121 11.41 1.39 -2.89
C LEU A 121 10.96 1.49 -1.41
N VAL A 122 9.67 1.69 -1.17
CA VAL A 122 9.11 1.70 0.21
C VAL A 122 9.33 0.37 0.93
N ASN A 123 9.13 -0.76 0.23
CA ASN A 123 9.35 -2.08 0.81
C ASN A 123 10.81 -2.29 1.19
N ARG A 124 11.78 -1.87 0.36
CA ARG A 124 13.20 -1.99 0.71
C ARG A 124 13.62 -1.08 1.87
N VAL A 125 13.06 0.14 1.95
CA VAL A 125 13.22 1.01 3.13
C VAL A 125 12.71 0.29 4.38
N ASN A 126 11.52 -0.31 4.30
CA ASN A 126 10.93 -1.05 5.41
C ASN A 126 11.77 -2.28 5.81
N GLU A 127 12.27 -3.04 4.83
CA GLU A 127 13.13 -4.20 5.06
C GLU A 127 14.45 -3.81 5.74
N LYS A 128 15.09 -2.74 5.27
CA LYS A 128 16.33 -2.25 5.86
C LYS A 128 16.11 -1.80 7.30
N MET A 129 15.10 -0.95 7.52
CA MET A 129 14.74 -0.42 8.84
C MET A 129 14.46 -1.53 9.85
N VAL A 130 13.65 -2.53 9.50
CA VAL A 130 13.34 -3.64 10.42
C VAL A 130 14.53 -4.59 10.55
N GLY A 131 15.26 -4.86 9.47
CA GLY A 131 16.41 -5.76 9.47
C GLY A 131 17.54 -5.30 10.40
N GLU A 132 17.83 -4.00 10.45
CA GLU A 132 18.81 -3.45 11.39
C GLU A 132 18.41 -3.65 12.85
N VAL A 133 17.12 -3.55 13.15
CA VAL A 133 16.60 -3.75 14.50
C VAL A 133 16.64 -5.23 14.89
N LEU A 134 16.24 -6.13 13.99
CA LEU A 134 16.30 -7.57 14.24
C LEU A 134 17.74 -8.04 14.49
N LYS A 135 18.71 -7.56 13.69
CA LYS A 135 20.14 -7.88 13.89
C LYS A 135 20.68 -7.37 15.23
N LYS A 136 20.28 -6.18 15.67
CA LYS A 136 20.68 -5.64 16.98
C LYS A 136 20.14 -6.47 18.13
N ASN A 137 18.85 -6.82 18.10
CA ASN A 137 18.24 -7.66 19.13
C ASN A 137 18.90 -9.04 19.22
N GLU A 138 19.31 -9.62 18.09
CA GLU A 138 20.05 -10.88 18.08
C GLU A 138 21.43 -10.74 18.71
N ASN A 139 22.20 -9.72 18.35
CA ASN A 139 23.53 -9.49 18.90
C ASN A 139 23.51 -9.31 20.42
N GLU A 140 22.53 -8.58 20.95
CA GLU A 140 22.30 -8.42 22.39
C GLU A 140 21.98 -9.76 23.06
N SER A 141 21.14 -10.60 22.44
CA SER A 141 20.79 -11.93 22.97
C SER A 141 21.95 -12.95 22.92
N SER A 142 22.94 -12.75 22.06
CA SER A 142 24.13 -13.60 21.95
C SER A 142 25.25 -13.23 22.92
N ASN A 143 25.33 -11.99 23.41
CA ASN A 143 26.35 -11.59 24.39
C ASN A 143 26.15 -12.25 25.77
N ASP A 144 24.94 -12.74 26.08
CA ASP A 144 24.65 -13.51 27.30
C ASP A 144 24.96 -15.02 27.20
N ASN A 145 25.32 -15.53 26.01
CA ASN A 145 25.60 -16.96 25.80
C ASN A 145 26.98 -17.16 25.17
N SER A 146 27.99 -17.27 26.02
CA SER A 146 29.38 -17.59 25.64
C SER A 146 29.49 -18.95 24.95
N GLY A 147 30.12 -18.94 23.76
CA GLY A 147 31.03 -20.00 23.32
C GLY A 147 30.47 -21.39 23.01
N LYS A 148 29.39 -21.52 22.24
CA LYS A 148 29.10 -22.77 21.51
C LYS A 148 28.84 -22.50 20.05
N GLU A 149 29.56 -23.18 19.16
CA GLU A 149 29.25 -23.29 17.74
C GLU A 149 27.79 -23.72 17.62
N ARG A 150 26.92 -22.76 17.29
CA ARG A 150 25.50 -23.01 17.11
C ARG A 150 25.35 -23.68 15.75
N GLU A 151 25.04 -24.98 15.73
CA GLU A 151 24.37 -25.59 14.57
C GLU A 151 23.28 -24.62 14.07
N GLU A 152 23.16 -24.45 12.75
CA GLU A 152 22.15 -23.60 12.10
C GLU A 152 20.71 -24.11 12.38
N LYS A 153 20.27 -24.03 13.63
CA LYS A 153 18.92 -24.41 14.04
C LYS A 153 17.96 -23.33 13.63
N ASN A 154 16.83 -23.76 13.07
CA ASN A 154 15.73 -22.89 12.73
C ASN A 154 15.23 -22.17 14.00
N ARG A 155 14.92 -20.87 13.88
CA ARG A 155 14.45 -20.03 14.99
C ARG A 155 13.37 -19.07 14.53
N GLY A 156 12.53 -18.64 15.46
CA GLY A 156 11.51 -17.63 15.22
C GLY A 156 10.29 -18.17 14.46
N GLN A 157 9.30 -17.29 14.31
CA GLN A 157 7.99 -17.63 13.78
C GLN A 157 7.65 -16.76 12.58
N LEU A 158 7.17 -17.39 11.50
CA LEU A 158 6.64 -16.69 10.33
C LEU A 158 5.13 -16.85 10.28
N LEU A 159 4.41 -15.72 10.30
CA LEU A 159 2.99 -15.69 10.04
C LEU A 159 2.77 -15.23 8.60
N SER A 160 1.86 -15.86 7.85
CA SER A 160 1.54 -15.41 6.49
C SER A 160 0.04 -15.50 6.23
N ASP A 161 -0.51 -14.42 5.69
CA ASP A 161 -1.92 -14.34 5.31
C ASP A 161 -2.09 -13.34 4.16
N ALA A 162 -3.18 -13.52 3.43
CA ALA A 162 -3.57 -12.62 2.35
C ALA A 162 -4.78 -11.79 2.77
N THR A 163 -4.83 -10.54 2.32
CA THR A 163 -5.96 -9.63 2.58
C THR A 163 -6.29 -8.81 1.33
N ALA A 164 -7.43 -8.13 1.29
CA ALA A 164 -7.70 -7.14 0.26
C ALA A 164 -7.74 -5.72 0.86
N ALA A 165 -7.16 -4.78 0.10
CA ALA A 165 -7.20 -3.35 0.37
C ALA A 165 -8.22 -2.70 -0.58
N PRO A 166 -9.44 -2.39 -0.11
CA PRO A 166 -10.46 -1.79 -0.96
C PRO A 166 -10.06 -0.40 -1.44
N GLY A 167 -10.28 -0.14 -2.73
CA GLY A 167 -10.10 1.20 -3.31
C GLY A 167 -11.29 2.11 -3.00
N ASP A 168 -11.07 3.42 -3.07
CA ASP A 168 -12.12 4.43 -2.93
C ASP A 168 -13.00 4.48 -4.19
N ILE A 169 -13.91 3.51 -4.29
CA ILE A 169 -14.94 3.44 -5.32
C ILE A 169 -16.32 3.21 -4.69
N ARG A 170 -17.33 3.74 -5.37
CA ARG A 170 -18.72 3.35 -5.09
C ARG A 170 -18.89 1.85 -5.34
N TYR A 171 -19.65 1.19 -4.48
CA TYR A 171 -19.97 -0.24 -4.61
C TYR A 171 -20.39 -0.58 -6.06
N PRO A 172 -19.62 -1.44 -6.76
CA PRO A 172 -19.87 -1.74 -8.16
C PRO A 172 -21.16 -2.51 -8.41
N ASN A 173 -21.90 -2.08 -9.43
CA ASN A 173 -23.01 -2.83 -9.99
C ASN A 173 -23.10 -2.56 -11.51
N ASP A 174 -23.49 -3.59 -12.27
CA ASP A 174 -23.47 -3.54 -13.74
C ASP A 174 -24.31 -2.39 -14.31
N LEU A 175 -25.50 -2.19 -13.75
CA LEU A 175 -26.40 -1.14 -14.21
C LEU A 175 -25.80 0.26 -14.01
N GLY A 176 -25.18 0.50 -12.85
CA GLY A 176 -24.51 1.75 -12.52
C GLY A 176 -23.26 1.98 -13.37
N LEU A 177 -22.47 0.93 -13.62
CA LEU A 177 -21.30 1.00 -14.51
C LEU A 177 -21.71 1.37 -15.94
N LEU A 178 -22.74 0.71 -16.48
CA LEU A 178 -23.26 1.01 -17.81
C LEU A 178 -23.83 2.44 -17.90
N ASN A 179 -24.54 2.91 -16.86
CA ASN A 179 -24.99 4.30 -16.85
C ASN A 179 -23.82 5.31 -16.82
N GLN A 180 -22.74 5.02 -16.08
CA GLN A 180 -21.53 5.86 -16.10
C GLN A 180 -20.90 5.89 -17.50
N ALA A 181 -20.78 4.72 -18.15
CA ALA A 181 -20.26 4.61 -19.51
C ALA A 181 -21.14 5.35 -20.54
N ARG A 182 -22.47 5.27 -20.39
CA ARG A 182 -23.42 6.04 -21.20
C ARG A 182 -23.20 7.54 -21.06
N VAL A 183 -23.17 8.07 -19.83
CA VAL A 183 -22.98 9.52 -19.59
C VAL A 183 -21.63 10.00 -20.11
N ALA A 184 -20.57 9.20 -19.94
CA ALA A 184 -19.24 9.54 -20.43
C ALA A 184 -19.18 9.54 -21.97
N SER A 185 -19.72 8.52 -22.64
CA SER A 185 -19.80 8.48 -24.11
C SER A 185 -20.65 9.62 -24.69
N GLU A 186 -21.71 10.02 -23.99
CA GLU A 186 -22.51 11.20 -24.34
C GLU A 186 -21.68 12.49 -24.36
N LYS A 187 -20.82 12.71 -23.36
CA LYS A 187 -19.92 13.87 -23.32
C LYS A 187 -18.87 13.83 -24.43
N ILE A 188 -18.31 12.65 -24.70
CA ILE A 188 -17.36 12.46 -25.80
C ILE A 188 -18.02 12.83 -27.14
N ILE A 189 -19.27 12.42 -27.38
CA ILE A 189 -20.03 12.84 -28.56
C ILE A 189 -20.20 14.36 -28.63
N ASP A 190 -20.45 15.03 -27.49
CA ASP A 190 -20.57 16.49 -27.47
C ASP A 190 -19.27 17.17 -27.93
N ASN A 191 -18.14 16.72 -27.36
CA ASN A 191 -16.83 17.30 -27.68
C ASN A 191 -16.43 17.01 -29.13
N LEU A 192 -16.61 15.77 -29.61
CA LEU A 192 -16.25 15.41 -30.99
C LEU A 192 -17.14 16.12 -32.01
N TYR A 193 -18.44 16.24 -31.75
CA TYR A 193 -19.35 16.93 -32.66
C TYR A 193 -18.96 18.40 -32.86
N GLU A 194 -18.50 19.09 -31.81
CA GLU A 194 -18.08 20.49 -31.92
C GLU A 194 -16.96 20.67 -32.96
N THR A 195 -16.10 19.68 -33.12
CA THR A 195 -14.97 19.72 -34.08
C THR A 195 -15.37 19.54 -35.54
N VAL A 196 -16.55 18.95 -35.79
CA VAL A 196 -17.07 18.67 -37.14
C VAL A 196 -18.39 19.37 -37.41
N ARG A 197 -18.73 20.37 -36.60
CA ARG A 197 -20.00 21.07 -36.66
C ARG A 197 -20.30 21.67 -38.04
N GLU A 198 -19.25 22.11 -38.73
CA GLU A 198 -19.32 22.66 -40.10
C GLU A 198 -19.53 21.58 -41.18
N LYS A 199 -19.10 20.34 -40.91
CA LYS A 199 -19.19 19.21 -41.84
C LYS A 199 -20.42 18.33 -41.61
N VAL A 200 -20.90 18.30 -40.37
CA VAL A 200 -22.01 17.46 -39.93
C VAL A 200 -23.16 18.35 -39.49
N ASN A 201 -24.13 18.53 -40.37
CA ASN A 201 -25.26 19.45 -40.19
C ASN A 201 -26.15 19.14 -38.97
N LYS A 202 -26.07 17.93 -38.42
CA LYS A 202 -26.93 17.50 -37.31
C LYS A 202 -26.21 16.64 -36.30
N LYS A 203 -26.29 17.05 -35.03
CA LYS A 203 -25.78 16.29 -33.89
C LYS A 203 -26.46 14.92 -33.74
N PRO A 204 -25.70 13.84 -33.53
CA PRO A 204 -26.28 12.52 -33.29
C PRO A 204 -27.20 12.46 -32.07
N LYS A 205 -28.33 11.75 -32.20
CA LYS A 205 -29.35 11.67 -31.13
C LYS A 205 -28.98 10.62 -30.08
N THR A 206 -28.68 11.07 -28.86
CA THR A 206 -28.18 10.21 -27.76
C THR A 206 -29.25 9.73 -26.77
N TYR A 207 -30.51 10.16 -26.89
CA TYR A 207 -31.64 9.76 -26.03
C TYR A 207 -31.39 9.96 -24.51
N ARG A 208 -30.51 10.90 -24.12
CA ARG A 208 -29.99 11.04 -22.74
C ARG A 208 -31.07 11.08 -21.66
N ASN A 209 -32.12 11.89 -21.89
CA ASN A 209 -33.22 12.06 -20.96
C ASN A 209 -34.01 10.75 -20.76
N LEU A 210 -34.28 10.02 -21.85
CA LEU A 210 -34.97 8.74 -21.79
C LEU A 210 -34.10 7.69 -21.10
N ALA A 211 -32.82 7.62 -21.45
CA ALA A 211 -31.88 6.67 -20.89
C ALA A 211 -31.65 6.89 -19.38
N GLN A 212 -31.63 8.14 -18.93
CA GLN A 212 -31.58 8.49 -17.51
C GLN A 212 -32.86 8.08 -16.78
N LYS A 213 -34.05 8.35 -17.34
CA LYS A 213 -35.33 7.90 -16.76
C LYS A 213 -35.38 6.37 -16.62
N ASP A 214 -34.98 5.66 -17.67
CA ASP A 214 -34.90 4.19 -17.68
C ASP A 214 -33.95 3.64 -16.61
N TYR A 215 -32.79 4.27 -16.42
CA TYR A 215 -31.85 3.92 -15.35
C TYR A 215 -32.45 4.16 -13.96
N LEU A 216 -32.98 5.37 -13.71
CA LEU A 216 -33.50 5.77 -12.41
C LEU A 216 -34.69 4.91 -11.97
N LYS A 217 -35.53 4.45 -12.91
CA LYS A 217 -36.66 3.55 -12.63
C LYS A 217 -36.24 2.28 -11.89
N VAL A 218 -35.06 1.73 -12.19
CA VAL A 218 -34.55 0.50 -11.56
C VAL A 218 -33.56 0.83 -10.45
N ALA A 219 -32.71 1.85 -10.61
CA ALA A 219 -31.69 2.21 -9.62
C ALA A 219 -32.25 2.69 -8.28
N LYS A 220 -33.46 3.27 -8.27
CA LYS A 220 -34.14 3.73 -7.04
C LYS A 220 -34.84 2.59 -6.27
N GLN A 221 -34.96 1.40 -6.86
CA GLN A 221 -35.62 0.28 -6.20
C GLN A 221 -34.70 -0.37 -5.17
N ARG A 222 -35.22 -0.65 -3.97
CA ARG A 222 -34.44 -1.31 -2.90
C ARG A 222 -33.99 -2.73 -3.29
N ARG A 223 -34.86 -3.50 -3.97
CA ARG A 223 -34.62 -4.89 -4.40
C ARG A 223 -35.24 -5.16 -5.77
N PRO A 224 -34.61 -4.73 -6.88
CA PRO A 224 -35.15 -4.96 -8.23
C PRO A 224 -35.14 -6.46 -8.58
N ARG A 225 -36.21 -6.94 -9.23
CA ARG A 225 -36.29 -8.36 -9.65
C ARG A 225 -35.23 -8.65 -10.71
N LYS A 226 -34.75 -9.91 -10.79
CA LYS A 226 -33.73 -10.35 -11.76
C LYS A 226 -34.11 -10.01 -13.21
N LYS A 227 -35.39 -10.21 -13.58
CA LYS A 227 -35.94 -9.90 -14.91
C LYS A 227 -35.89 -8.40 -15.23
N GLU A 228 -36.27 -7.56 -14.27
CA GLU A 228 -36.26 -6.09 -14.42
C GLU A 228 -34.83 -5.56 -14.57
N ARG A 229 -33.91 -6.02 -13.71
CA ARG A 229 -32.49 -5.68 -13.80
C ARG A 229 -31.90 -6.07 -15.16
N ARG A 230 -32.20 -7.28 -15.65
CA ARG A 230 -31.74 -7.73 -16.97
C ARG A 230 -32.31 -6.86 -18.10
N LYS A 231 -33.59 -6.46 -18.03
CA LYS A 231 -34.20 -5.53 -19.01
C LYS A 231 -33.52 -4.16 -18.99
N ALA A 232 -33.22 -3.61 -17.82
CA ALA A 232 -32.52 -2.34 -17.69
C ALA A 232 -31.09 -2.39 -18.23
N ILE A 233 -30.35 -3.46 -17.94
CA ILE A 233 -29.02 -3.71 -18.50
C ILE A 233 -29.08 -3.74 -20.04
N LYS A 234 -30.04 -4.49 -20.62
CA LYS A 234 -30.23 -4.54 -22.08
C LYS A 234 -30.41 -3.14 -22.68
N LYS A 235 -31.26 -2.31 -22.06
CA LYS A 235 -31.49 -0.94 -22.51
C LYS A 235 -30.22 -0.09 -22.47
N GLN A 236 -29.47 -0.15 -21.35
CA GLN A 236 -28.22 0.60 -21.23
C GLN A 236 -27.16 0.16 -22.24
N LEU A 237 -27.03 -1.16 -22.49
CA LEU A 237 -26.16 -1.69 -23.54
C LEU A 237 -26.55 -1.15 -24.93
N GLN A 238 -27.85 -1.08 -25.24
CA GLN A 238 -28.31 -0.50 -26.50
C GLN A 238 -28.00 1.00 -26.62
N TYR A 239 -28.12 1.78 -25.54
CA TYR A 239 -27.72 3.19 -25.55
C TYR A 239 -26.21 3.34 -25.81
N ILE A 240 -25.37 2.57 -25.12
CA ILE A 240 -23.91 2.60 -25.33
C ILE A 240 -23.55 2.15 -26.74
N LYS A 241 -24.15 1.07 -27.26
CA LYS A 241 -23.93 0.60 -28.64
C LYS A 241 -24.15 1.72 -29.66
N ARG A 242 -25.26 2.45 -29.53
CA ARG A 242 -25.56 3.60 -30.41
C ARG A 242 -24.55 4.72 -30.22
N ASN A 243 -24.18 5.05 -28.99
CA ASN A 243 -23.21 6.10 -28.73
C ASN A 243 -21.84 5.77 -29.33
N LEU A 244 -21.36 4.54 -29.19
CA LEU A 244 -20.10 4.10 -29.81
C LEU A 244 -20.16 4.19 -31.33
N SER A 245 -21.27 3.78 -31.95
CA SER A 245 -21.48 3.93 -33.39
C SER A 245 -21.51 5.40 -33.84
N HIS A 246 -22.11 6.30 -33.06
CA HIS A 246 -22.07 7.74 -33.36
C HIS A 246 -20.66 8.30 -33.25
N ILE A 247 -19.87 7.88 -32.26
CA ILE A 247 -18.47 8.29 -32.12
C ILE A 247 -17.67 7.85 -33.35
N GLU A 248 -17.85 6.61 -33.80
CA GLU A 248 -17.22 6.08 -35.01
C GLU A 248 -17.62 6.89 -36.26
N GLN A 249 -18.90 7.20 -36.43
CA GLN A 249 -19.39 8.03 -37.54
C GLN A 249 -18.82 9.46 -37.52
N LEU A 250 -18.69 10.07 -36.33
CA LEU A 250 -18.07 11.39 -36.20
C LEU A 250 -16.60 11.36 -36.60
N ILE A 251 -15.87 10.32 -36.18
CA ILE A 251 -14.47 10.12 -36.57
C ILE A 251 -14.36 9.96 -38.11
N GLN A 252 -15.23 9.15 -38.72
CA GLN A 252 -15.30 8.99 -40.18
C GLN A 252 -15.65 10.30 -40.91
N ALA A 253 -16.46 11.16 -40.31
CA ALA A 253 -16.77 12.50 -40.83
C ALA A 253 -15.61 13.52 -40.64
N GLY A 254 -14.48 13.08 -40.10
CA GLY A 254 -13.27 13.88 -39.91
C GLY A 254 -13.09 14.48 -38.52
N ALA A 255 -13.80 13.96 -37.50
CA ALA A 255 -13.59 14.38 -36.13
C ALA A 255 -12.23 13.89 -35.63
N ARG A 256 -11.44 14.84 -35.14
CA ARG A 256 -10.14 14.61 -34.52
C ARG A 256 -10.32 14.20 -33.06
N LEU A 257 -9.45 13.32 -32.57
CA LEU A 257 -9.48 12.85 -31.18
C LEU A 257 -8.63 13.74 -30.25
N GLU A 258 -7.76 14.56 -30.83
CA GLU A 258 -6.88 15.53 -30.17
C GLU A 258 -7.62 16.49 -29.22
N PRO A 259 -8.87 16.93 -29.50
CA PRO A 259 -9.65 17.78 -28.59
C PRO A 259 -10.14 17.05 -27.33
N LEU A 260 -10.10 15.71 -27.29
CA LEU A 260 -10.42 14.97 -26.09
C LEU A 260 -9.28 15.11 -25.09
N SER A 261 -9.62 15.40 -23.84
CA SER A 261 -8.64 15.31 -22.77
C SER A 261 -8.08 13.87 -22.68
N ASN A 262 -6.84 13.73 -22.20
CA ASN A 262 -6.23 12.42 -21.93
C ASN A 262 -7.14 11.50 -21.10
N ARG A 263 -7.96 12.07 -20.22
CA ARG A 263 -8.92 11.34 -19.39
C ARG A 263 -10.12 10.84 -20.20
N GLU A 264 -10.66 11.66 -21.10
CA GLU A 264 -11.79 11.30 -21.97
C GLU A 264 -11.36 10.24 -22.98
N TYR A 265 -10.20 10.40 -23.60
CA TYR A 265 -9.64 9.40 -24.51
C TYR A 265 -9.46 8.04 -23.81
N LYS A 266 -8.83 8.00 -22.63
CA LYS A 266 -8.72 6.78 -21.82
C LYS A 266 -10.11 6.23 -21.44
N SER A 267 -11.04 7.11 -21.09
CA SER A 267 -12.42 6.69 -20.78
C SER A 267 -13.11 6.05 -21.99
N LEU A 268 -12.87 6.52 -23.21
CA LEU A 268 -13.44 5.94 -24.43
C LEU A 268 -12.99 4.48 -24.62
N LEU A 269 -11.69 4.23 -24.47
CA LEU A 269 -11.13 2.87 -24.54
C LEU A 269 -11.75 1.95 -23.49
N VAL A 270 -11.89 2.44 -22.25
CA VAL A 270 -12.51 1.67 -21.16
C VAL A 270 -14.01 1.45 -21.42
N ILE A 271 -14.74 2.42 -21.98
CA ILE A 271 -16.16 2.27 -22.33
C ILE A 271 -16.35 1.16 -23.37
N ALA A 272 -15.50 1.11 -24.39
CA ALA A 272 -15.55 0.07 -25.41
C ALA A 272 -15.35 -1.32 -24.80
N GLU A 273 -14.36 -1.48 -23.92
CA GLU A 273 -14.11 -2.75 -23.24
C GLU A 273 -15.24 -3.11 -22.25
N VAL A 274 -15.77 -2.14 -21.49
CA VAL A 274 -16.94 -2.35 -20.61
C VAL A 274 -18.15 -2.82 -21.43
N TYR A 275 -18.40 -2.19 -22.59
CA TYR A 275 -19.49 -2.60 -23.48
C TYR A 275 -19.29 -4.05 -23.95
N ARG A 276 -18.09 -4.38 -24.45
CA ARG A 276 -17.75 -5.75 -24.90
C ARG A 276 -17.96 -6.77 -23.79
N GLN A 277 -17.41 -6.54 -22.60
CA GLN A 277 -17.52 -7.44 -21.46
C GLN A 277 -18.98 -7.64 -21.03
N GLN A 278 -19.72 -6.54 -20.88
CA GLN A 278 -21.11 -6.58 -20.41
C GLN A 278 -22.07 -7.18 -21.44
N GLN A 279 -21.83 -6.93 -22.73
CA GLN A 279 -22.58 -7.56 -23.82
C GLN A 279 -22.36 -9.08 -23.82
N TRP A 280 -21.09 -9.53 -23.75
CA TRP A 280 -20.77 -10.95 -23.69
C TRP A 280 -21.39 -11.64 -22.46
N MET A 281 -21.29 -11.01 -21.28
CA MET A 281 -21.92 -11.51 -20.05
C MET A 281 -23.45 -11.57 -20.16
N TYR A 282 -24.06 -10.58 -20.82
CA TYR A 282 -25.49 -10.54 -21.05
C TYR A 282 -25.95 -11.71 -21.92
N ASP A 283 -25.29 -11.94 -23.06
CA ASP A 283 -25.63 -12.96 -24.04
C ASP A 283 -25.42 -14.37 -23.49
N ASN A 284 -24.29 -14.60 -22.82
CA ASN A 284 -23.93 -15.90 -22.22
C ASN A 284 -24.60 -16.15 -20.85
N LYS A 285 -25.44 -15.23 -20.37
CA LYS A 285 -26.16 -15.33 -19.08
C LYS A 285 -25.23 -15.60 -17.87
N THR A 286 -24.00 -15.09 -17.92
CA THR A 286 -22.98 -15.26 -16.87
C THR A 286 -22.69 -13.95 -16.13
N GLN A 287 -22.14 -14.06 -14.92
CA GLN A 287 -21.68 -12.93 -14.10
C GLN A 287 -20.16 -12.88 -13.94
N ARG A 288 -19.44 -13.81 -14.57
CA ARG A 288 -18.00 -13.91 -14.54
C ARG A 288 -17.43 -13.64 -15.92
N ILE A 289 -16.41 -12.80 -15.97
CA ILE A 289 -15.50 -12.63 -17.10
C ILE A 289 -14.12 -12.32 -16.51
N ASP A 290 -13.06 -12.79 -17.16
CA ASP A 290 -11.71 -12.51 -16.72
C ASP A 290 -11.37 -11.03 -16.95
N SER A 291 -10.56 -10.46 -16.06
CA SER A 291 -10.20 -9.03 -16.06
C SER A 291 -11.41 -8.08 -16.09
N ARG A 292 -12.50 -8.48 -15.40
CA ARG A 292 -13.75 -7.71 -15.32
C ARG A 292 -13.52 -6.27 -14.85
N ILE A 293 -13.98 -5.31 -15.64
CA ILE A 293 -14.01 -3.90 -15.26
C ILE A 293 -15.24 -3.64 -14.40
N VAL A 294 -15.02 -3.08 -13.22
CA VAL A 294 -16.06 -2.76 -12.23
C VAL A 294 -16.22 -1.27 -11.99
N ASN A 295 -15.31 -0.46 -12.52
CA ASN A 295 -15.29 0.99 -12.38
C ASN A 295 -14.68 1.65 -13.62
N LEU A 296 -15.28 2.74 -14.09
CA LEU A 296 -14.83 3.43 -15.31
C LEU A 296 -13.56 4.27 -15.10
N SER A 297 -13.42 4.92 -13.94
CA SER A 297 -12.27 5.78 -13.65
C SER A 297 -11.08 5.02 -13.09
N GLN A 298 -11.32 3.87 -12.46
CA GLN A 298 -10.30 2.98 -11.89
C GLN A 298 -10.43 1.57 -12.49
N PRO A 299 -10.14 1.40 -13.79
CA PRO A 299 -10.40 0.14 -14.51
C PRO A 299 -9.48 -1.01 -14.10
N HIS A 300 -8.44 -0.76 -13.30
CA HIS A 300 -7.54 -1.78 -12.76
C HIS A 300 -8.10 -2.45 -11.50
N ILE A 301 -9.09 -1.86 -10.82
CA ILE A 301 -9.71 -2.48 -9.64
C ILE A 301 -10.44 -3.77 -10.06
N ARG A 302 -10.30 -4.83 -9.26
CA ARG A 302 -10.94 -6.12 -9.49
C ARG A 302 -11.83 -6.52 -8.30
N PRO A 303 -12.86 -7.35 -8.54
CA PRO A 303 -13.57 -8.03 -7.47
C PRO A 303 -12.70 -9.15 -6.88
N ILE A 304 -12.48 -9.12 -5.57
CA ILE A 304 -11.75 -10.14 -4.80
C ILE A 304 -12.75 -10.89 -3.92
N VAL A 305 -13.04 -12.14 -4.29
CA VAL A 305 -13.98 -13.00 -3.55
C VAL A 305 -13.28 -13.56 -2.31
N ARG A 306 -13.74 -13.17 -1.11
CA ARG A 306 -13.16 -13.60 0.17
C ARG A 306 -14.07 -14.54 0.96
N GLY A 307 -15.36 -14.63 0.61
CA GLY A 307 -16.30 -15.53 1.27
C GLY A 307 -16.53 -15.22 2.76
N LYS A 308 -16.14 -14.03 3.23
CA LYS A 308 -16.36 -13.58 4.61
C LYS A 308 -17.84 -13.21 4.82
N ALA A 309 -18.36 -13.48 6.01
CA ALA A 309 -19.70 -13.07 6.38
C ALA A 309 -19.87 -11.53 6.23
N GLY A 310 -21.00 -11.09 5.68
CA GLY A 310 -21.32 -9.67 5.44
C GLY A 310 -20.74 -9.09 4.13
N THR A 311 -19.43 -9.21 3.91
CA THR A 311 -18.77 -8.69 2.69
C THR A 311 -18.16 -9.84 1.87
N PRO A 312 -18.94 -10.49 1.00
CA PRO A 312 -18.48 -11.65 0.23
C PRO A 312 -17.41 -11.28 -0.81
N VAL A 313 -17.42 -10.03 -1.29
CA VAL A 313 -16.51 -9.52 -2.33
C VAL A 313 -16.01 -8.14 -1.91
N GLU A 314 -14.68 -7.98 -1.88
CA GLU A 314 -14.00 -6.69 -1.72
C GLU A 314 -13.54 -6.20 -3.10
N PHE A 315 -13.36 -4.88 -3.28
CA PHE A 315 -12.97 -4.31 -4.57
C PHE A 315 -11.70 -3.49 -4.43
N GLY A 316 -10.56 -4.05 -4.85
CA GLY A 316 -9.27 -3.38 -4.70
C GLY A 316 -8.11 -4.31 -4.97
N ALA A 317 -6.96 -4.02 -4.36
CA ALA A 317 -5.76 -4.83 -4.50
C ALA A 317 -5.79 -6.01 -3.52
N LYS A 318 -5.41 -7.21 -3.98
CA LYS A 318 -5.11 -8.35 -3.14
C LYS A 318 -3.65 -8.30 -2.71
N LEU A 319 -3.42 -8.53 -1.43
CA LEU A 319 -2.13 -8.42 -0.76
C LEU A 319 -1.74 -9.77 -0.19
N SER A 320 -0.46 -10.12 -0.32
CA SER A 320 0.19 -11.21 0.42
C SER A 320 1.13 -10.57 1.43
N VAL A 321 0.96 -10.87 2.71
CA VAL A 321 1.66 -10.22 3.81
C VAL A 321 2.24 -11.27 4.74
N SER A 322 3.49 -11.08 5.12
CA SER A 322 4.17 -11.84 6.15
C SER A 322 4.36 -11.01 7.41
N CYS A 323 4.43 -11.67 8.57
CA CYS A 323 4.70 -11.04 9.84
C CYS A 323 5.75 -11.81 10.62
N ILE A 324 6.76 -11.10 11.11
CA ILE A 324 7.93 -11.62 11.86
C ILE A 324 8.10 -10.74 13.09
N ASP A 325 8.05 -11.32 14.29
CA ASP A 325 8.20 -10.61 15.57
C ASP A 325 7.33 -9.36 15.72
N GLY A 326 6.13 -9.40 15.11
CA GLY A 326 5.18 -8.30 15.12
C GLY A 326 5.42 -7.20 14.07
N TYR A 327 6.46 -7.29 13.25
CA TYR A 327 6.67 -6.45 12.07
C TYR A 327 6.04 -7.08 10.84
N VAL A 328 5.45 -6.24 9.99
CA VAL A 328 4.69 -6.66 8.80
C VAL A 328 5.45 -6.32 7.52
N PHE A 329 5.48 -7.27 6.58
CA PHE A 329 6.14 -7.13 5.29
C PHE A 329 5.15 -7.41 4.17
N LEU A 330 5.13 -6.51 3.18
CA LEU A 330 4.24 -6.62 2.03
C LEU A 330 4.96 -7.37 0.91
N ASP A 331 4.74 -8.68 0.83
CA ASP A 331 5.47 -9.55 -0.11
C ASP A 331 4.95 -9.44 -1.54
N ARG A 332 3.62 -9.30 -1.70
CA ARG A 332 3.00 -9.18 -3.03
C ARG A 332 1.79 -8.28 -3.01
N ILE A 333 1.69 -7.42 -4.03
CA ILE A 333 0.48 -6.66 -4.35
C ILE A 333 0.05 -7.04 -5.76
N SER A 334 -1.21 -7.39 -5.92
CA SER A 334 -1.80 -7.65 -7.24
C SER A 334 -3.20 -7.07 -7.31
N TRP A 335 -3.55 -6.54 -8.47
CA TRP A 335 -4.93 -6.17 -8.76
C TRP A 335 -5.76 -7.40 -9.10
N ASP A 336 -5.17 -8.38 -9.77
CA ASP A 336 -5.84 -9.65 -10.08
C ASP A 336 -5.75 -10.61 -8.89
N ASN A 337 -6.77 -11.47 -8.76
CA ASN A 337 -6.80 -12.50 -7.73
C ASN A 337 -5.73 -13.56 -8.03
N PHE A 338 -4.90 -13.89 -7.04
CA PHE A 338 -3.88 -14.94 -7.12
C PHE A 338 -4.11 -15.98 -6.03
N ASN A 339 -3.55 -17.19 -6.18
CA ASN A 339 -3.55 -18.18 -5.10
C ASN A 339 -2.44 -17.86 -4.12
N GLU A 340 -2.80 -17.43 -2.91
CA GLU A 340 -1.85 -17.02 -1.88
C GLU A 340 -0.91 -18.15 -1.40
N SER A 341 -1.30 -19.42 -1.55
CA SER A 341 -0.44 -20.56 -1.19
C SER A 341 0.85 -20.65 -2.00
N GLY A 342 0.89 -20.02 -3.18
CA GLY A 342 2.07 -19.99 -4.04
C GLY A 342 3.19 -19.09 -3.51
N ASP A 343 2.88 -18.12 -2.65
CA ASP A 343 3.87 -17.14 -2.17
C ASP A 343 4.68 -17.67 -0.97
N LEU A 344 4.23 -18.76 -0.32
CA LEU A 344 4.79 -19.23 0.96
C LEU A 344 6.30 -19.52 0.92
N LYS A 345 6.77 -20.17 -0.16
CA LYS A 345 8.19 -20.52 -0.29
C LYS A 345 9.05 -19.26 -0.36
N ASN A 346 8.62 -18.27 -1.15
CA ASN A 346 9.32 -16.99 -1.27
C ASN A 346 9.28 -16.23 0.06
N GLN A 347 8.19 -16.32 0.83
CA GLN A 347 8.10 -15.72 2.16
C GLN A 347 9.06 -16.36 3.17
N ILE A 348 9.24 -17.68 3.11
CA ILE A 348 10.22 -18.41 3.94
C ILE A 348 11.65 -18.05 3.55
N GLU A 349 11.97 -17.98 2.25
CA GLU A 349 13.30 -17.56 1.79
C GLU A 349 13.57 -16.09 2.15
N ALA A 350 12.57 -15.21 2.04
CA ALA A 350 12.69 -13.83 2.50
C ALA A 350 12.88 -13.72 4.02
N PHE A 351 12.25 -14.60 4.81
CA PHE A 351 12.54 -14.72 6.24
C PHE A 351 14.02 -15.05 6.46
N LYS A 352 14.54 -16.10 5.80
CA LYS A 352 15.95 -16.49 5.92
C LYS A 352 16.91 -15.39 5.51
N TYR A 353 16.61 -14.67 4.42
CA TYR A 353 17.41 -13.53 4.00
C TYR A 353 17.48 -12.42 5.07
N ARG A 354 16.38 -12.18 5.79
CA ARG A 354 16.28 -11.14 6.82
C ARG A 354 16.95 -11.53 8.15
N THR A 355 16.77 -12.77 8.58
CA THR A 355 17.20 -13.26 9.92
C THR A 355 18.45 -14.14 9.88
N GLY A 356 18.96 -14.46 8.69
CA GLY A 356 20.09 -15.38 8.48
C GLY A 356 19.76 -16.86 8.56
N VAL A 357 18.57 -17.25 9.06
CA VAL A 357 18.20 -18.66 9.28
C VAL A 357 16.73 -18.93 8.95
N TYR A 358 16.37 -20.20 8.76
CA TYR A 358 14.97 -20.55 8.50
C TYR A 358 14.09 -20.43 9.76
N PRO A 359 12.76 -20.19 9.59
CA PRO A 359 11.84 -20.12 10.71
C PRO A 359 11.66 -21.49 11.37
N GLU A 360 11.55 -21.53 12.68
CA GLU A 360 11.23 -22.77 13.41
C GLU A 360 9.81 -23.22 13.05
N SER A 361 8.87 -22.27 13.02
CA SER A 361 7.48 -22.54 12.67
C SER A 361 6.84 -21.50 11.75
N VAL A 362 5.90 -21.98 10.94
CA VAL A 362 5.14 -21.21 9.96
C VAL A 362 3.66 -21.33 10.26
N HIS A 363 3.01 -20.21 10.51
CA HIS A 363 1.62 -20.10 10.94
C HIS A 363 0.76 -19.52 9.83
N VAL A 364 -0.05 -20.38 9.19
CA VAL A 364 -0.76 -20.03 7.96
C VAL A 364 -2.17 -20.61 7.88
N ASP A 365 -2.98 -20.04 6.99
CA ASP A 365 -4.32 -20.51 6.69
C ASP A 365 -4.34 -21.87 5.98
N LYS A 366 -5.53 -22.49 5.94
CA LYS A 366 -5.70 -23.83 5.34
C LYS A 366 -5.19 -23.91 3.90
N ILE A 367 -5.40 -22.86 3.11
CA ILE A 367 -5.03 -22.81 1.70
C ILE A 367 -3.52 -22.98 1.47
N TYR A 368 -2.69 -22.51 2.40
CA TYR A 368 -1.23 -22.58 2.30
C TYR A 368 -0.67 -23.99 2.51
N ARG A 369 -1.44 -24.91 3.11
CA ARG A 369 -0.98 -26.25 3.52
C ARG A 369 -1.03 -27.27 2.37
N THR A 370 -0.53 -26.89 1.20
CA THR A 370 -0.41 -27.75 0.03
C THR A 370 0.64 -28.85 0.25
N ARG A 371 0.58 -29.95 -0.51
CA ARG A 371 1.60 -31.03 -0.43
C ARG A 371 3.01 -30.51 -0.72
N SER A 372 3.14 -29.66 -1.75
CA SER A 372 4.40 -29.01 -2.13
C SER A 372 4.97 -28.15 -1.00
N ASN A 373 4.15 -27.32 -0.37
CA ASN A 373 4.59 -26.46 0.73
C ASN A 373 5.00 -27.28 1.97
N ARG A 374 4.25 -28.34 2.27
CA ARG A 374 4.59 -29.25 3.38
C ARG A 374 5.90 -29.99 3.15
N ALA A 375 6.14 -30.47 1.93
CA ALA A 375 7.40 -31.12 1.57
C ALA A 375 8.58 -30.15 1.73
N PHE A 376 8.43 -28.93 1.21
CA PHE A 376 9.44 -27.87 1.34
C PHE A 376 9.77 -27.51 2.79
N CYS A 377 8.74 -27.35 3.65
CA CYS A 377 8.94 -27.12 5.07
C CYS A 377 9.64 -28.32 5.75
N LYS A 378 9.20 -29.55 5.45
CA LYS A 378 9.76 -30.77 6.06
C LYS A 378 11.24 -30.96 5.71
N GLU A 379 11.61 -30.73 4.46
CA GLU A 379 13.00 -30.80 3.97
C GLU A 379 13.94 -29.86 4.74
N ARG A 380 13.43 -28.70 5.17
CA ARG A 380 14.18 -27.68 5.90
C ARG A 380 13.99 -27.73 7.42
N GLY A 381 13.31 -28.75 7.96
CA GLY A 381 13.04 -28.84 9.40
C GLY A 381 12.09 -27.77 9.95
N ILE A 382 11.21 -27.21 9.10
CA ILE A 382 10.28 -26.14 9.46
C ILE A 382 8.92 -26.76 9.86
N ARG A 383 8.38 -26.36 11.02
CA ARG A 383 7.07 -26.80 11.48
C ARG A 383 5.95 -25.95 10.89
N ILE A 384 5.11 -26.52 10.04
CA ILE A 384 3.91 -25.85 9.54
C ILE A 384 2.72 -26.06 10.48
N SER A 385 1.99 -24.99 10.81
CA SER A 385 0.86 -25.06 11.73
C SER A 385 -0.34 -25.85 11.21
N GLY A 386 -1.13 -26.37 12.16
CA GLY A 386 -2.41 -27.03 11.91
C GLY A 386 -2.33 -28.51 11.46
N PRO A 387 -3.49 -29.21 11.44
CA PRO A 387 -3.54 -30.66 11.27
C PRO A 387 -2.98 -31.17 9.94
N PRO A 388 -2.52 -32.44 9.88
CA PRO A 388 -2.07 -33.08 8.64
C PRO A 388 -3.18 -33.13 7.58
N LEU A 389 -2.80 -33.30 6.31
CA LEU A 389 -3.76 -33.44 5.21
C LEU A 389 -4.46 -34.80 5.35
N GLY A 390 -5.77 -34.84 5.06
CA GLY A 390 -6.57 -36.07 5.08
C GLY A 390 -7.58 -36.12 6.22
N ARG A 391 -8.11 -37.32 6.49
CA ARG A 391 -9.12 -37.55 7.53
C ARG A 391 -8.49 -37.30 8.91
N PRO A 392 -9.11 -36.47 9.78
CA PRO A 392 -8.66 -36.32 11.16
C PRO A 392 -8.62 -37.69 11.86
N LYS A 393 -7.56 -37.96 12.63
CA LYS A 393 -7.53 -39.15 13.49
C LYS A 393 -8.63 -39.04 14.54
N ALA A 394 -9.31 -40.14 14.83
CA ALA A 394 -10.39 -40.19 15.82
C ALA A 394 -9.90 -39.75 17.22
N ASN A 395 -8.69 -40.19 17.61
CA ASN A 395 -8.05 -39.80 18.86
C ASN A 395 -6.85 -38.89 18.59
N ILE A 396 -6.99 -37.60 18.93
CA ILE A 396 -5.91 -36.61 18.93
C ILE A 396 -5.47 -36.41 20.37
N SER A 397 -4.16 -36.55 20.64
CA SER A 397 -3.60 -36.36 21.98
C SER A 397 -3.88 -34.96 22.53
N ALA A 398 -3.96 -34.83 23.86
CA ALA A 398 -4.19 -33.54 24.53
C ALA A 398 -3.12 -32.50 24.15
N GLU A 399 -1.87 -32.92 24.03
CA GLU A 399 -0.75 -32.06 23.60
C GLU A 399 -0.95 -31.50 22.19
N LYS A 400 -1.38 -32.33 21.23
CA LYS A 400 -1.64 -31.86 19.85
C LYS A 400 -2.81 -30.89 19.80
N LYS A 401 -3.82 -31.07 20.65
CA LYS A 401 -4.92 -30.11 20.79
C LYS A 401 -4.43 -28.79 21.39
N LYS A 402 -3.58 -28.85 22.42
CA LYS A 402 -2.95 -27.67 23.04
C LYS A 402 -2.09 -26.89 22.03
N GLN A 403 -1.20 -27.58 21.31
CA GLN A 403 -0.38 -26.98 20.26
C GLN A 403 -1.22 -26.36 19.15
N ALA A 404 -2.28 -27.03 18.70
CA ALA A 404 -3.16 -26.47 17.67
C ALA A 404 -3.86 -25.19 18.14
N LYS A 405 -4.26 -25.13 19.42
CA LYS A 405 -4.84 -23.92 20.02
C LYS A 405 -3.81 -22.79 20.11
N GLU A 406 -2.58 -23.09 20.53
CA GLU A 406 -1.48 -22.11 20.57
C GLU A 406 -1.13 -21.58 19.17
N ASP A 407 -1.05 -22.47 18.19
CA ASP A 407 -0.81 -22.12 16.79
C ASP A 407 -1.91 -21.18 16.24
N GLU A 408 -3.17 -21.40 16.61
CA GLU A 408 -4.29 -20.53 16.24
C GLU A 408 -4.20 -19.15 16.92
N ILE A 409 -3.81 -19.08 18.20
CA ILE A 409 -3.59 -17.82 18.92
C ILE A 409 -2.48 -17.01 18.24
N ILE A 410 -1.35 -17.65 17.91
CA ILE A 410 -0.24 -17.01 17.20
C ILE A 410 -0.72 -16.49 15.84
N ARG A 411 -1.40 -17.33 15.04
CA ARG A 411 -1.92 -16.95 13.73
C ARG A 411 -2.84 -15.73 13.83
N ASN A 412 -3.70 -15.64 14.85
CA ASN A 412 -4.59 -14.49 15.04
C ASN A 412 -3.83 -13.15 15.20
N GLY A 413 -2.54 -13.17 15.52
CA GLY A 413 -1.67 -12.01 15.54
C GLY A 413 -1.66 -11.24 14.20
N ILE A 414 -1.64 -11.94 13.06
CA ILE A 414 -1.65 -11.29 11.73
C ILE A 414 -3.00 -10.65 11.42
N GLU A 415 -4.11 -11.28 11.84
CA GLU A 415 -5.45 -10.69 11.74
C GLU A 415 -5.54 -9.40 12.56
N GLY A 416 -4.92 -9.39 13.75
CA GLY A 416 -4.76 -8.18 14.57
C GLY A 416 -4.03 -7.06 13.81
N LYS A 417 -2.94 -7.38 13.09
CA LYS A 417 -2.22 -6.40 12.25
C LYS A 417 -3.09 -5.85 11.13
N PHE A 418 -3.89 -6.69 10.46
CA PHE A 418 -4.86 -6.22 9.47
C PHE A 418 -5.98 -5.38 10.08
N GLY A 419 -6.42 -5.70 11.30
CA GLY A 419 -7.36 -4.88 12.05
C GLY A 419 -6.79 -3.49 12.32
N VAL A 420 -5.54 -3.41 12.75
CA VAL A 420 -4.82 -2.14 12.98
C VAL A 420 -4.65 -1.36 11.68
N SER A 421 -4.21 -2.01 10.60
CA SER A 421 -4.00 -1.37 9.30
C SER A 421 -5.29 -0.80 8.71
N LYS A 422 -6.43 -1.47 8.92
CA LYS A 422 -7.74 -1.01 8.46
C LYS A 422 -8.36 0.06 9.35
N ARG A 423 -8.23 -0.05 10.68
CA ARG A 423 -8.89 0.89 11.62
C ARG A 423 -8.10 2.15 11.91
N ARG A 424 -6.78 2.03 12.03
CA ARG A 424 -5.90 3.15 12.43
C ARG A 424 -5.20 3.80 11.24
N PHE A 425 -5.03 3.07 10.15
CA PHE A 425 -4.32 3.50 8.95
C PHE A 425 -5.24 3.42 7.72
N SER A 426 -4.72 3.71 6.52
CA SER A 426 -5.55 3.90 5.33
C SER A 426 -5.95 2.62 4.58
N LEU A 427 -5.63 1.42 5.10
CA LEU A 427 -5.86 0.17 4.37
C LEU A 427 -7.35 -0.18 4.16
N ASN A 428 -8.26 0.39 4.96
CA ASN A 428 -9.71 0.18 4.79
C ASN A 428 -10.31 1.00 3.65
N ARG A 429 -9.59 1.97 3.09
CA ARG A 429 -10.03 2.77 1.95
C ARG A 429 -8.84 3.48 1.29
N VAL A 430 -8.30 2.87 0.24
CA VAL A 430 -7.20 3.46 -0.51
C VAL A 430 -7.74 4.57 -1.43
N MET A 431 -7.45 5.82 -1.07
CA MET A 431 -7.97 7.01 -1.77
C MET A 431 -7.23 7.35 -3.07
N ALA A 432 -6.01 6.81 -3.25
CA ALA A 432 -5.27 6.97 -4.48
C ALA A 432 -5.99 6.27 -5.65
N LYS A 433 -5.95 6.90 -6.84
CA LYS A 433 -6.76 6.47 -8.00
C LYS A 433 -5.96 5.82 -9.12
N LEU A 434 -4.63 5.96 -9.14
CA LEU A 434 -3.77 5.32 -10.14
C LEU A 434 -3.15 4.05 -9.54
N PRO A 435 -2.99 2.98 -10.33
CA PRO A 435 -2.57 1.68 -9.80
C PRO A 435 -1.26 1.75 -9.03
N HIS A 436 -0.24 2.41 -9.59
CA HIS A 436 1.07 2.56 -8.95
C HIS A 436 1.00 3.45 -7.70
N THR A 437 0.27 4.58 -7.73
CA THR A 437 0.11 5.43 -6.54
C THR A 437 -0.64 4.75 -5.40
N SER A 438 -1.59 3.87 -5.72
CA SER A 438 -2.33 3.07 -4.74
C SER A 438 -1.46 1.98 -4.13
N GLN A 439 -0.61 1.33 -4.94
CA GLN A 439 0.41 0.40 -4.45
C GLN A 439 1.38 1.09 -3.49
N THR A 440 1.87 2.28 -3.85
CA THR A 440 2.74 3.08 -2.98
C THR A 440 2.04 3.45 -1.67
N ALA A 441 0.79 3.93 -1.73
CA ALA A 441 0.02 4.25 -0.53
C ALA A 441 -0.13 3.04 0.41
N ILE A 442 -0.44 1.86 -0.14
CA ILE A 442 -0.53 0.60 0.61
C ILE A 442 0.83 0.27 1.25
N ALA A 443 1.93 0.37 0.51
CA ALA A 443 3.28 0.11 1.04
C ALA A 443 3.64 1.07 2.19
N ILE A 444 3.31 2.37 2.05
CA ILE A 444 3.52 3.37 3.10
C ILE A 444 2.75 3.01 4.37
N THR A 445 1.52 2.51 4.27
CA THR A 445 0.77 2.03 5.44
C THR A 445 1.57 0.99 6.23
N PHE A 446 2.17 -0.01 5.56
CA PHE A 446 2.97 -1.03 6.25
C PHE A 446 4.27 -0.47 6.83
N LEU A 447 4.96 0.43 6.11
CA LEU A 447 6.14 1.14 6.63
C LEU A 447 5.81 1.90 7.92
N VAL A 448 4.72 2.70 7.92
CA VAL A 448 4.31 3.51 9.07
C VAL A 448 3.80 2.65 10.23
N MET A 449 3.20 1.50 9.94
CA MET A 449 2.86 0.50 10.96
C MET A 449 4.09 -0.01 11.69
N ASN A 450 5.16 -0.35 10.95
CA ASN A 450 6.41 -0.82 11.53
C ASN A 450 7.14 0.29 12.27
N LEU A 451 7.23 1.51 11.72
CA LEU A 451 7.74 2.69 12.43
C LEU A 451 7.00 2.92 13.75
N SER A 452 5.68 2.77 13.74
CA SER A 452 4.88 2.90 14.96
C SER A 452 5.11 1.75 15.95
N ALA A 453 5.48 0.56 15.48
CA ALA A 453 5.83 -0.57 16.34
C ALA A 453 7.20 -0.35 17.00
N LEU A 454 8.20 0.05 16.22
CA LEU A 454 9.54 0.42 16.69
C LEU A 454 9.49 1.54 17.72
N LEU A 455 8.71 2.59 17.44
CA LEU A 455 8.54 3.70 18.37
C LEU A 455 7.94 3.24 19.71
N ARG A 456 6.98 2.30 19.70
CA ARG A 456 6.41 1.76 20.94
C ARG A 456 7.45 0.97 21.74
N GLN A 457 8.28 0.17 21.08
CA GLN A 457 9.34 -0.58 21.76
C GLN A 457 10.32 0.37 22.44
N PHE A 458 10.73 1.45 21.76
CA PHE A 458 11.55 2.50 22.35
C PHE A 458 10.92 3.03 23.64
N PHE A 459 9.67 3.50 23.61
CA PHE A 459 9.01 4.03 24.81
C PHE A 459 8.71 2.98 25.89
N CYS A 460 8.47 1.72 25.52
CA CYS A 460 8.29 0.64 26.49
C CYS A 460 9.59 0.38 27.27
N ILE A 461 10.75 0.37 26.60
CA ILE A 461 12.05 0.27 27.25
C ILE A 461 12.20 1.43 28.26
N PHE A 462 11.98 2.68 27.84
CA PHE A 462 12.05 3.84 28.74
C PHE A 462 11.08 3.77 29.93
N SER A 463 9.89 3.18 29.75
CA SER A 463 8.89 3.08 30.83
C SER A 463 9.19 1.95 31.82
N CYS A 464 9.78 0.85 31.35
CA CYS A 464 10.25 -0.25 32.20
C CYS A 464 11.52 0.14 32.99
N PHE A 465 12.37 0.99 32.41
CA PHE A 465 13.50 1.62 33.09
C PHE A 465 13.08 2.96 33.74
N LYS A 466 12.17 2.93 34.72
CA LYS A 466 12.07 4.06 35.66
C LYS A 466 13.33 4.08 36.53
N PRO A 467 14.12 5.16 36.54
CA PRO A 467 15.34 5.24 37.33
C PRO A 467 14.98 5.43 38.80
N ASN A 468 15.47 4.53 39.67
CA ASN A 468 15.82 4.97 41.02
C ASN A 468 16.91 6.04 40.85
N ASN A 469 16.67 7.21 41.43
CA ASN A 469 17.52 8.41 41.39
C ASN A 469 19.03 8.09 41.42
N THR A 470 19.70 8.16 40.27
CA THR A 470 21.08 8.65 40.19
C THR A 470 21.30 9.29 38.81
N PHE A 471 21.49 10.60 38.83
CA PHE A 471 21.53 11.50 37.67
C PHE A 471 22.77 11.33 36.77
N LEU A 472 23.63 10.33 37.01
CA LEU A 472 24.86 10.09 36.25
C LEU A 472 24.79 8.86 35.31
N GLY A 473 23.94 7.87 35.55
CA GLY A 473 23.87 6.65 34.74
C GLY A 473 23.21 6.84 33.36
N ASN A 474 22.26 7.77 33.26
CA ASN A 474 21.47 7.97 32.03
C ASN A 474 22.24 8.74 30.93
N LYS A 475 23.29 9.49 31.27
CA LYS A 475 24.14 10.16 30.26
C LYS A 475 25.04 9.15 29.51
N LEU A 476 25.49 8.08 30.17
CA LEU A 476 26.32 7.07 29.51
C LEU A 476 25.50 6.19 28.55
N LEU A 477 24.29 5.77 28.93
CA LEU A 477 23.44 4.95 28.05
C LEU A 477 22.91 5.73 26.85
N LEU A 478 22.56 7.01 27.03
CA LEU A 478 22.18 7.88 25.93
C LEU A 478 23.37 8.16 25.00
N ASN A 479 24.58 8.34 25.54
CA ASN A 479 25.79 8.47 24.72
C ASN A 479 26.17 7.17 24.02
N VAL A 480 25.93 5.98 24.57
CA VAL A 480 26.21 4.71 23.88
C VAL A 480 25.19 4.45 22.76
N ILE A 481 23.91 4.80 22.96
CA ILE A 481 22.86 4.67 21.93
C ILE A 481 23.03 5.72 20.81
N ILE A 482 23.48 6.95 21.14
CA ILE A 482 23.68 8.03 20.17
C ILE A 482 25.07 7.97 19.49
N MET A 483 26.16 7.65 20.21
CA MET A 483 27.51 7.49 19.60
C MET A 483 27.60 6.27 18.69
N GLY A 484 26.80 5.23 18.93
CA GLY A 484 26.69 4.07 18.02
C GLY A 484 26.03 4.40 16.67
N LEU A 485 25.31 5.53 16.57
CA LEU A 485 24.71 6.01 15.32
C LEU A 485 25.63 6.98 14.55
N VAL A 486 26.62 7.59 15.20
CA VAL A 486 27.49 8.62 14.60
C VAL A 486 28.83 8.05 14.13
N THR A 487 29.33 6.95 14.72
CA THR A 487 30.70 6.47 14.47
C THR A 487 30.94 5.73 13.15
N ASN A 488 29.90 5.37 12.38
CA ASN A 488 30.08 4.68 11.08
C ASN A 488 30.25 5.61 9.87
N LYS A 489 30.44 6.93 10.08
CA LYS A 489 30.67 7.91 9.00
C LYS A 489 32.11 8.43 8.87
N HIS A 490 33.04 8.05 9.75
CA HIS A 490 34.42 8.57 9.74
C HIS A 490 35.52 7.55 9.43
N SER A 491 35.19 6.31 9.08
CA SER A 491 36.21 5.28 8.76
C SER A 491 36.66 5.26 7.28
N SER A 492 36.25 6.20 6.44
CA SER A 492 36.63 6.21 5.01
C SER A 492 37.45 7.44 4.56
N LEU A 493 38.10 8.15 5.49
CA LEU A 493 38.92 9.35 5.15
C LEU A 493 40.34 9.35 5.76
N LEU A 494 40.87 8.20 6.17
CA LEU A 494 42.26 8.09 6.68
C LEU A 494 43.08 6.93 6.09
N GLN A 495 42.75 6.48 4.88
CA GLN A 495 43.67 5.72 4.02
C GLN A 495 43.55 6.19 2.57
N ALA A 496 44.19 7.31 2.28
CA ALA A 496 44.78 7.69 0.99
C ALA A 496 45.79 8.79 1.26
#